data_AF-A0A351NZ91-F1
#
_entry.id   AF-A0A351NZ91-F1
#
_cell.length_a   1.000
_cell.length_b   1.000
_cell.length_c   1.000
_cell.angle_alpha   90.00
_cell.angle_beta   90.00
_cell.angle_gamma   90.00
#
_symmetry.space_group_name_H-M   'P 1'
#
loop_
_entity.id
_entity.type
_entity.pdbx_description
1 polymer ?
#
loop_
_entity_poly.entity_id
_entity_poly.type
_entity_poly.pdbx_seq_one_letter_code
_entity_poly.pdbx_strand_id
1 'polypeptide(L)'
;GRIFGLVAPGYRMAEAAVSQLGDDKQSFQGADMSTKLKLLGVDVGSFGDAHGAQEGTIAYTFSDERIEVYKRIIVSANGKTLLGAVLVGDCSDYDTLLQYYLNGIDLPTDPETLILPYNAGAIPALGASALPATAIICSCHNVSKGDIVNVMDAGYLALGDIKVETKASTGCGGCAALLKNIVDDQLSERGLEVDTAICEHFSYTRQELFHLIKVGNIESFDELLDKYGSGRGCDICKPTVGSILASLWNDYVLKEKHVGLQDTNDTFLANMQKNGTYSVVPRIAGGEITPDKLIVLGEVAKKYNLYTKITGAQRVDLFGARVQQLPSIWKELVDAGFETGHAYGKALRTVKSCVGSTWCRYGVQDSVAMALYVENRYKGLRSPHKLKSAVSGCTRECAEAQSKDFGIIATENGWNLFVCGNGGMKPRHADLFATDLDDETLIRYIDRFLMFYVRTADRLQRTSVWMDNLEGGLDYLKQVVIEDSLGIAAELEEQMSNIVGTYQCEWKRTIENPERLKRFVQFVNADAEDDQVVFVQERGQPRPATEAERLELLKVTA
;
A
#
# COMPACT_ATOMS: atom_id res chain seq x y z
N GLY A 1 30.17 -55.44 11.37
CA GLY A 1 29.86 -54.14 12.01
C GLY A 1 28.98 -53.33 11.10
N ARG A 2 28.06 -52.54 11.66
CA ARG A 2 27.20 -51.62 10.90
C ARG A 2 27.91 -50.27 10.80
N ILE A 3 27.96 -49.66 9.61
CA ILE A 3 28.59 -48.34 9.41
C ILE A 3 27.50 -47.28 9.57
N PHE A 4 27.69 -46.34 10.49
CA PHE A 4 26.67 -45.34 10.85
C PHE A 4 26.85 -43.99 10.14
N GLY A 5 27.95 -43.77 9.41
CA GLY A 5 28.16 -42.61 8.52
C GLY A 5 28.20 -41.23 9.21
N LEU A 6 28.19 -41.19 10.55
CA LEU A 6 28.11 -39.98 11.36
C LEU A 6 29.25 -39.97 12.40
N VAL A 7 29.78 -38.78 12.69
CA VAL A 7 30.95 -38.62 13.58
C VAL A 7 30.62 -38.91 15.06
N ALA A 8 29.42 -38.52 15.52
CA ALA A 8 29.03 -38.68 16.93
C ALA A 8 28.90 -40.16 17.39
N PRO A 9 28.30 -41.08 16.62
CA PRO A 9 28.40 -42.52 16.90
C PRO A 9 29.85 -43.03 16.91
N GLY A 10 30.73 -42.45 16.10
CA GLY A 10 32.17 -42.76 16.08
C GLY A 10 32.85 -42.47 17.42
N TYR A 11 32.55 -41.33 18.06
CA TYR A 11 33.08 -41.01 19.39
C TYR A 11 32.54 -41.92 20.50
N ARG A 12 31.24 -42.26 20.48
CA ARG A 12 30.67 -43.21 21.45
C ARG A 12 31.19 -44.63 21.28
N MET A 13 31.48 -45.06 20.06
CA MET A 13 32.14 -46.36 19.81
C MET A 13 33.58 -46.37 20.35
N ALA A 14 34.30 -45.25 20.27
CA ALA A 14 35.62 -45.11 20.85
C ALA A 14 35.60 -45.13 22.38
N GLU A 15 34.64 -44.44 23.01
CA GLU A 15 34.42 -44.48 24.47
C GLU A 15 34.05 -45.89 24.96
N ALA A 16 33.16 -46.60 24.24
CA ALA A 16 32.82 -47.99 24.54
C ALA A 16 34.03 -48.93 24.41
N ALA A 17 34.91 -48.70 23.43
CA ALA A 17 36.15 -49.47 23.26
C ALA A 17 37.15 -49.21 24.40
N VAL A 18 37.29 -47.96 24.85
CA VAL A 18 38.14 -47.59 26.01
C VAL A 18 37.58 -48.17 27.31
N SER A 19 36.26 -48.23 27.48
CA SER A 19 35.61 -48.82 28.66
C SER A 19 35.88 -50.32 28.83
N GLN A 20 36.34 -51.03 27.78
CA GLN A 20 36.70 -52.45 27.89
C GLN A 20 38.00 -52.70 28.67
N LEU A 21 38.76 -51.63 28.93
CA LEU A 21 40.00 -51.66 29.70
C LEU A 21 39.77 -51.36 31.20
N GLY A 22 38.55 -50.99 31.61
CA GLY A 22 38.15 -50.77 33.00
C GLY A 22 37.06 -51.75 33.47
N ASP A 23 36.64 -51.62 34.74
CA ASP A 23 35.65 -52.55 35.35
C ASP A 23 34.20 -52.29 34.91
N ASP A 24 33.88 -51.06 34.52
CA ASP A 24 32.53 -50.66 34.11
C ASP A 24 32.37 -50.75 32.60
N LYS A 25 32.12 -51.98 32.14
CA LYS A 25 32.14 -52.32 30.71
C LYS A 25 30.87 -51.84 30.01
N GLN A 26 31.02 -50.86 29.15
CA GLN A 26 29.91 -50.35 28.34
C GLN A 26 29.94 -50.95 26.94
N SER A 27 28.78 -51.36 26.47
CA SER A 27 28.59 -51.84 25.10
C SER A 27 27.84 -50.80 24.30
N PHE A 28 28.28 -50.55 23.07
CA PHE A 28 27.59 -49.64 22.18
C PHE A 28 26.25 -50.27 21.74
N GLN A 29 25.13 -49.73 22.22
CA GLN A 29 23.78 -50.25 21.98
C GLN A 29 23.11 -49.68 20.72
N GLY A 30 23.79 -48.80 19.98
CA GLY A 30 23.25 -48.11 18.81
C GLY A 30 23.30 -46.59 18.94
N ALA A 31 22.84 -45.90 17.90
CA ALA A 31 22.77 -44.44 17.84
C ALA A 31 21.32 -43.98 17.67
N ASP A 32 21.02 -42.76 18.12
CA ASP A 32 19.80 -42.07 17.70
C ASP A 32 19.86 -41.88 16.19
N MET A 33 18.81 -42.35 15.52
CA MET A 33 18.69 -42.38 14.06
C MET A 33 17.88 -41.19 13.53
N SER A 34 17.52 -40.24 14.39
CA SER A 34 16.91 -38.98 13.96
C SER A 34 17.82 -38.35 12.90
N THR A 35 17.28 -38.22 11.69
CA THR A 35 18.05 -37.89 10.50
C THR A 35 17.32 -36.80 9.75
N LYS A 36 18.00 -35.67 9.58
CA LYS A 36 17.62 -34.61 8.64
C LYS A 36 18.47 -34.83 7.39
N LEU A 37 17.90 -35.50 6.41
CA LEU A 37 18.60 -35.89 5.19
C LEU A 37 18.21 -34.94 4.05
N LYS A 38 19.23 -34.39 3.36
CA LYS A 38 19.09 -33.70 2.08
C LYS A 38 19.38 -34.68 0.96
N LEU A 39 18.34 -35.37 0.48
CA LEU A 39 18.44 -36.37 -0.59
C LEU A 39 17.85 -35.78 -1.86
N LEU A 40 18.67 -35.64 -2.91
CA LEU A 40 18.23 -35.25 -4.27
C LEU A 40 17.20 -34.11 -4.26
N GLY A 41 17.48 -33.05 -3.51
CA GLY A 41 16.67 -31.84 -3.49
C GLY A 41 15.43 -31.87 -2.59
N VAL A 42 15.16 -32.95 -1.86
CA VAL A 42 14.00 -33.06 -0.96
C VAL A 42 14.46 -33.24 0.49
N ASP A 43 14.03 -32.35 1.38
CA ASP A 43 14.30 -32.44 2.82
C ASP A 43 13.32 -33.41 3.48
N VAL A 44 13.83 -34.36 4.27
CA VAL A 44 13.02 -35.31 5.04
C VAL A 44 13.43 -35.31 6.50
N GLY A 45 12.42 -35.26 7.39
CA GLY A 45 12.58 -35.38 8.83
C GLY A 45 11.48 -36.24 9.43
N SER A 46 11.84 -37.18 10.31
CA SER A 46 10.89 -38.06 10.99
C SER A 46 11.35 -38.38 12.41
N PHE A 47 10.41 -38.44 13.37
CA PHE A 47 10.68 -38.80 14.77
C PHE A 47 9.42 -39.32 15.49
N GLY A 48 9.62 -40.00 16.61
CA GLY A 48 8.54 -40.56 17.45
C GLY A 48 7.76 -41.71 16.76
N ASP A 49 6.52 -41.96 17.22
CA ASP A 49 5.58 -42.87 16.56
C ASP A 49 4.97 -42.19 15.33
N ALA A 50 5.80 -42.04 14.30
CA ALA A 50 5.47 -41.28 13.10
C ALA A 50 4.38 -41.95 12.23
N HIS A 51 4.06 -43.21 12.50
CA HIS A 51 3.08 -44.01 11.75
C HIS A 51 1.78 -44.28 12.53
N GLY A 52 1.74 -43.98 13.83
CA GLY A 52 0.56 -44.17 14.68
C GLY A 52 0.27 -45.65 14.96
N ALA A 53 1.29 -46.38 15.42
CA ALA A 53 1.16 -47.80 15.79
C ALA A 53 0.35 -48.02 17.08
N GLN A 54 0.20 -46.98 17.91
CA GLN A 54 -0.58 -47.03 19.14
C GLN A 54 -2.11 -46.89 18.89
N GLU A 55 -2.92 -47.75 19.53
CA GLU A 55 -4.38 -47.70 19.42
C GLU A 55 -4.99 -46.42 20.02
N GLY A 56 -5.97 -45.84 19.33
CA GLY A 56 -6.69 -44.63 19.76
C GLY A 56 -6.02 -43.31 19.40
N THR A 57 -4.94 -43.32 18.61
CA THR A 57 -4.24 -42.10 18.17
C THR A 57 -4.98 -41.36 17.06
N ILE A 58 -4.77 -40.05 16.97
CA ILE A 58 -5.37 -39.16 15.98
C ILE A 58 -4.25 -38.64 15.07
N ALA A 59 -4.41 -38.79 13.75
CA ALA A 59 -3.44 -38.34 12.78
C ALA A 59 -3.94 -37.09 12.03
N TYR A 60 -3.13 -36.04 12.03
CA TYR A 60 -3.34 -34.87 11.16
C TYR A 60 -2.32 -34.90 10.04
N THR A 61 -2.80 -34.76 8.81
CA THR A 61 -1.97 -34.86 7.61
C THR A 61 -2.25 -33.66 6.71
N PHE A 62 -1.18 -32.96 6.36
CA PHE A 62 -1.15 -31.95 5.33
C PHE A 62 -0.31 -32.48 4.17
N SER A 63 -0.89 -32.51 2.98
CA SER A 63 -0.22 -32.96 1.77
C SER A 63 -0.56 -31.97 0.66
N ASP A 64 0.48 -31.36 0.09
CA ASP A 64 0.35 -30.51 -1.08
C ASP A 64 1.31 -31.03 -2.15
N GLU A 65 0.74 -31.77 -3.10
CA GLU A 65 1.47 -32.38 -4.21
C GLU A 65 2.10 -31.33 -5.14
N ARG A 66 1.61 -30.08 -5.14
CA ARG A 66 2.12 -29.02 -6.02
C ARG A 66 3.48 -28.51 -5.57
N ILE A 67 3.69 -28.47 -4.26
CA ILE A 67 4.97 -28.07 -3.67
C ILE A 67 5.76 -29.28 -3.14
N GLU A 68 5.28 -30.50 -3.45
CA GLU A 68 5.86 -31.77 -3.02
C GLU A 68 6.08 -31.85 -1.50
N VAL A 69 5.21 -31.18 -0.73
CA VAL A 69 5.27 -31.14 0.73
C VAL A 69 4.27 -32.13 1.31
N TYR A 70 4.76 -32.98 2.20
CA TYR A 70 3.94 -33.86 3.00
C TYR A 70 4.34 -33.74 4.46
N LYS A 71 3.41 -33.34 5.32
CA LYS A 71 3.58 -33.20 6.76
C LYS A 71 2.50 -34.01 7.46
N ARG A 72 2.89 -34.85 8.40
CA ARG A 72 1.97 -35.65 9.21
C ARG A 72 2.41 -35.62 10.66
N ILE A 73 1.47 -35.35 11.56
CA ILE A 73 1.67 -35.45 13.01
C ILE A 73 0.70 -36.45 13.60
N ILE A 74 1.15 -37.17 14.64
CA ILE A 74 0.38 -38.15 15.38
C ILE A 74 0.18 -37.65 16.80
N VAL A 75 -1.07 -37.60 17.24
CA VAL A 75 -1.51 -37.03 18.51
C VAL A 75 -2.21 -38.10 19.35
N SER A 76 -2.09 -37.99 20.68
CA SER A 76 -2.78 -38.87 21.63
C SER A 76 -4.31 -38.79 21.54
N ALA A 77 -5.00 -39.83 22.01
CA ALA A 77 -6.47 -39.93 21.99
C ALA A 77 -7.21 -38.75 22.65
N ASN A 78 -6.57 -38.10 23.62
CA ASN A 78 -7.10 -36.94 24.34
C ASN A 78 -6.74 -35.59 23.70
N GLY A 79 -6.06 -35.60 22.55
CA GLY A 79 -5.73 -34.39 21.77
C GLY A 79 -4.59 -33.53 22.33
N LYS A 80 -3.98 -33.90 23.46
CA LYS A 80 -3.07 -33.02 24.21
C LYS A 80 -1.59 -33.25 23.98
N THR A 81 -1.16 -34.41 23.49
CA THR A 81 0.27 -34.76 23.44
C THR A 81 0.68 -35.23 22.05
N LEU A 82 1.83 -34.75 21.58
CA LEU A 82 2.43 -35.15 20.31
C LEU A 82 3.20 -36.47 20.49
N LEU A 83 2.88 -37.46 19.66
CA LEU A 83 3.46 -38.81 19.74
C LEU A 83 4.50 -39.08 18.64
N GLY A 84 4.42 -38.37 17.51
CA GLY A 84 5.39 -38.47 16.42
C GLY A 84 5.04 -37.58 15.23
N ALA A 85 6.00 -37.41 14.31
CA ALA A 85 5.81 -36.63 13.10
C ALA A 85 6.66 -37.13 11.93
N VAL A 86 6.15 -36.94 10.70
CA VAL A 86 6.85 -37.12 9.42
C VAL A 86 6.72 -35.83 8.61
N LEU A 87 7.84 -35.28 8.15
CA LEU A 87 7.91 -34.13 7.26
C LEU A 87 8.76 -34.49 6.05
N VAL A 88 8.26 -34.19 4.86
CA VAL A 88 8.87 -34.47 3.56
C VAL A 88 8.66 -33.23 2.69
N GLY A 89 9.71 -32.82 1.98
CA GLY A 89 9.73 -31.59 1.18
C GLY A 89 10.15 -30.39 2.01
N ASP A 90 9.24 -29.87 2.84
CA ASP A 90 9.50 -28.75 3.74
C ASP A 90 9.58 -29.23 5.20
N CYS A 91 10.75 -29.03 5.80
CA CYS A 91 11.06 -29.43 7.18
C CYS A 91 11.33 -28.23 8.10
N SER A 92 10.86 -27.02 7.76
CA SER A 92 11.04 -25.82 8.60
C SER A 92 10.53 -26.01 10.03
N ASP A 93 9.46 -26.77 10.21
CA ASP A 93 8.75 -26.93 11.48
C ASP A 93 9.29 -28.07 12.33
N TYR A 94 10.26 -28.83 11.81
CA TYR A 94 10.81 -30.03 12.43
C TYR A 94 11.35 -29.76 13.85
N ASP A 95 12.15 -28.71 14.02
CA ASP A 95 12.80 -28.42 15.30
C ASP A 95 11.77 -28.03 16.36
N THR A 96 10.73 -27.28 15.99
CA THR A 96 9.62 -26.92 16.88
C THR A 96 8.82 -28.15 17.30
N LEU A 97 8.41 -29.00 16.36
CA LEU A 97 7.63 -30.20 16.65
C LEU A 97 8.43 -31.21 17.50
N LEU A 98 9.75 -31.31 17.27
CA LEU A 98 10.63 -32.15 18.07
C LEU A 98 10.68 -31.68 19.54
N GLN A 99 10.62 -30.38 19.80
CA GLN A 99 10.55 -29.86 21.18
C GLN A 99 9.24 -30.21 21.88
N TYR A 100 8.11 -30.19 21.18
CA TYR A 100 6.83 -30.63 21.74
C TYR A 100 6.87 -32.11 22.15
N TYR A 101 7.49 -32.95 21.31
CA TYR A 101 7.65 -34.38 21.58
C TYR A 101 8.60 -34.68 22.74
N LEU A 102 9.83 -34.13 22.73
CA LEU A 102 10.86 -34.46 23.73
C LEU A 102 10.52 -33.96 25.13
N ASN A 103 9.79 -32.84 25.24
CA ASN A 103 9.49 -32.22 26.52
C ASN A 103 8.06 -32.48 27.00
N GLY A 104 7.24 -33.22 26.24
CA GLY A 104 5.86 -33.54 26.60
C GLY A 104 4.99 -32.29 26.80
N ILE A 105 5.18 -31.28 25.95
CA ILE A 105 4.44 -30.01 26.00
C ILE A 105 3.01 -30.24 25.50
N ASP A 106 2.02 -29.68 26.21
CA ASP A 106 0.62 -29.73 25.79
C ASP A 106 0.42 -29.03 24.43
N LEU A 107 -0.26 -29.71 23.52
CA LEU A 107 -0.61 -29.22 22.19
C LEU A 107 -1.68 -28.11 22.24
N PRO A 108 -1.68 -27.18 21.26
CA PRO A 108 -2.74 -26.18 21.12
C PRO A 108 -4.10 -26.83 20.83
N THR A 109 -5.19 -26.06 21.01
CA THR A 109 -6.57 -26.52 20.81
C THR A 109 -6.81 -27.15 19.44
N ASP A 110 -6.15 -26.63 18.40
CA ASP A 110 -6.23 -27.10 17.01
C ASP A 110 -4.82 -27.53 16.52
N PRO A 111 -4.39 -28.79 16.78
CA PRO A 111 -3.01 -29.25 16.54
C PRO A 111 -2.55 -29.21 15.08
N GLU A 112 -3.48 -29.31 14.12
CA GLU A 112 -3.20 -29.27 12.69
C GLU A 112 -2.56 -27.95 12.25
N THR A 113 -2.80 -26.85 12.97
CA THR A 113 -2.22 -25.53 12.68
C THR A 113 -0.70 -25.52 12.77
N LEU A 114 -0.09 -26.48 13.47
CA LEU A 114 1.36 -26.62 13.58
C LEU A 114 2.03 -27.17 12.32
N ILE A 115 1.26 -27.73 11.38
CA ILE A 115 1.77 -28.30 10.12
C ILE A 115 1.17 -27.68 8.86
N LEU A 116 0.23 -26.74 9.01
CA LEU A 116 -0.35 -25.99 7.90
C LEU A 116 0.57 -24.80 7.52
N PRO A 117 0.70 -24.46 6.22
CA PRO A 117 1.50 -23.32 5.81
C PRO A 117 0.93 -22.02 6.41
N TYR A 118 1.80 -21.07 6.75
CA TYR A 118 1.46 -19.80 7.43
C TYR A 118 0.35 -18.97 6.72
N ASN A 119 0.07 -19.27 5.45
CA ASN A 119 -0.95 -18.62 4.63
C ASN A 119 -2.33 -19.33 4.68
N ALA A 120 -2.46 -20.51 5.28
CA ALA A 120 -3.71 -21.25 5.43
C ALA A 120 -4.60 -20.72 6.58
N GLY A 121 -4.59 -19.40 6.78
CA GLY A 121 -5.51 -18.67 7.65
C GLY A 121 -6.02 -17.37 7.02
N ALA A 122 -5.72 -17.11 5.75
CA ALA A 122 -6.44 -16.10 4.99
C ALA A 122 -7.87 -16.61 4.77
N ILE A 123 -8.77 -16.25 5.69
CA ILE A 123 -10.21 -16.32 5.49
C ILE A 123 -10.48 -15.69 4.11
N PRO A 124 -11.17 -16.38 3.19
CA PRO A 124 -11.61 -15.76 1.95
C PRO A 124 -12.27 -14.43 2.31
N ALA A 125 -11.85 -13.33 1.69
CA ALA A 125 -12.53 -12.06 1.92
C ALA A 125 -14.03 -12.28 1.66
N LEU A 126 -14.84 -12.26 2.73
CA LEU A 126 -16.28 -12.32 2.58
C LEU A 126 -16.67 -11.10 1.75
N GLY A 127 -17.13 -11.33 0.53
CA GLY A 127 -17.78 -10.30 -0.28
C GLY A 127 -18.89 -9.62 0.52
N ALA A 128 -19.21 -8.38 0.17
CA ALA A 128 -20.29 -7.62 0.79
C ALA A 128 -21.61 -8.43 0.89
N SER A 129 -21.90 -9.23 -0.14
CA SER A 129 -22.99 -10.21 -0.21
C SER A 129 -22.93 -11.32 0.84
N ALA A 130 -21.75 -11.82 1.21
CA ALA A 130 -21.59 -12.93 2.17
C ALA A 130 -21.69 -12.49 3.64
N LEU A 131 -21.64 -11.18 3.93
CA LEU A 131 -21.73 -10.68 5.30
C LEU A 131 -23.12 -11.00 5.92
N PRO A 132 -23.19 -11.45 7.19
CA PRO A 132 -24.47 -11.62 7.88
C PRO A 132 -25.14 -10.28 8.18
N ALA A 133 -26.45 -10.27 8.40
CA ALA A 133 -27.21 -9.06 8.74
C ALA A 133 -26.64 -8.34 9.99
N THR A 134 -26.05 -9.07 10.94
CA THR A 134 -25.45 -8.50 12.15
C THR A 134 -24.07 -7.86 11.94
N ALA A 135 -23.45 -8.00 10.76
CA ALA A 135 -22.13 -7.46 10.49
C ALA A 135 -22.13 -5.92 10.56
N ILE A 136 -21.29 -5.33 11.41
CA ILE A 136 -21.14 -3.88 11.53
C ILE A 136 -20.39 -3.33 10.33
N ILE A 137 -21.06 -2.49 9.55
CA ILE A 137 -20.52 -1.83 8.37
C ILE A 137 -19.94 -0.46 8.73
N CYS A 138 -20.63 0.31 9.59
CA CYS A 138 -20.16 1.61 10.06
C CYS A 138 -19.93 1.60 11.58
N SER A 139 -18.68 1.54 12.02
CA SER A 139 -18.36 1.57 13.46
C SER A 139 -18.63 2.93 14.12
N CYS A 140 -18.51 4.05 13.39
CA CYS A 140 -18.73 5.39 13.94
C CYS A 140 -20.18 5.64 14.37
N HIS A 141 -21.13 5.07 13.64
CA HIS A 141 -22.57 5.23 13.86
C HIS A 141 -23.26 3.91 14.21
N ASN A 142 -22.47 2.84 14.44
CA ASN A 142 -22.92 1.49 14.77
C ASN A 142 -24.00 0.92 13.82
N VAL A 143 -23.78 1.05 12.51
CA VAL A 143 -24.72 0.58 11.47
C VAL A 143 -24.32 -0.80 10.98
N SER A 144 -25.25 -1.75 11.01
CA SER A 144 -25.07 -3.12 10.50
C SER A 144 -25.53 -3.28 9.04
N LYS A 145 -25.20 -4.42 8.40
CA LYS A 145 -25.73 -4.77 7.08
C LYS A 145 -27.26 -4.88 7.12
N GLY A 146 -27.82 -5.43 8.19
CA GLY A 146 -29.26 -5.56 8.38
C GLY A 146 -29.95 -4.20 8.42
N ASP A 147 -29.36 -3.21 9.08
CA ASP A 147 -29.90 -1.84 9.10
C ASP A 147 -29.96 -1.23 7.69
N ILE A 148 -28.94 -1.48 6.87
CA ILE A 148 -28.89 -1.03 5.48
C ILE A 148 -29.99 -1.72 4.65
N VAL A 149 -30.09 -3.05 4.75
CA VAL A 149 -31.10 -3.84 4.02
C VAL A 149 -32.51 -3.42 4.43
N ASN A 150 -32.76 -3.20 5.73
CA ASN A 150 -34.06 -2.74 6.23
C ASN A 150 -34.46 -1.36 5.67
N VAL A 151 -33.51 -0.44 5.56
CA VAL A 151 -33.74 0.88 4.93
C VAL A 151 -34.03 0.72 3.43
N MET A 152 -33.32 -0.18 2.76
CA MET A 152 -33.63 -0.50 1.36
C MET A 152 -35.00 -1.17 1.19
N ASP A 153 -35.42 -2.02 2.12
CA ASP A 153 -36.76 -2.63 2.15
C ASP A 153 -37.86 -1.60 2.43
N ALA A 154 -37.54 -0.52 3.13
CA ALA A 154 -38.43 0.63 3.32
C ALA A 154 -38.54 1.53 2.08
N GLY A 155 -37.85 1.22 0.97
CA GLY A 155 -37.97 1.89 -0.32
C GLY A 155 -36.86 2.88 -0.65
N TYR A 156 -35.86 3.05 0.23
CA TYR A 156 -34.71 3.91 -0.03
C TYR A 156 -33.65 3.16 -0.86
N LEU A 157 -33.66 3.37 -2.18
CA LEU A 157 -32.82 2.63 -3.12
C LEU A 157 -31.59 3.41 -3.59
N ALA A 158 -31.55 4.73 -3.37
CA ALA A 158 -30.38 5.54 -3.69
C ALA A 158 -29.36 5.55 -2.54
N LEU A 159 -28.08 5.44 -2.86
CA LEU A 159 -26.99 5.48 -1.87
C LEU A 159 -27.01 6.75 -1.01
N GLY A 160 -27.45 7.88 -1.57
CA GLY A 160 -27.61 9.14 -0.84
C GLY A 160 -28.65 9.03 0.28
N ASP A 161 -29.82 8.51 -0.04
CA ASP A 161 -30.92 8.34 0.91
C ASP A 161 -30.54 7.34 2.01
N ILE A 162 -29.89 6.23 1.65
CA ILE A 162 -29.40 5.24 2.61
C ILE A 162 -28.41 5.88 3.59
N LYS A 163 -27.52 6.77 3.12
CA LYS A 163 -26.59 7.50 4.01
C LYS A 163 -27.31 8.48 4.92
N VAL A 164 -28.38 9.13 4.47
CA VAL A 164 -29.18 10.06 5.29
C VAL A 164 -29.90 9.28 6.39
N GLU A 165 -30.57 8.20 6.04
CA GLU A 165 -31.38 7.41 6.97
C GLU A 165 -30.52 6.60 7.96
N THR A 166 -29.46 5.93 7.49
CA THR A 166 -28.60 5.11 8.36
C THR A 166 -27.49 5.91 9.04
N LYS A 167 -27.18 7.12 8.55
CA LYS A 167 -25.96 7.89 8.87
C LYS A 167 -24.65 7.20 8.50
N ALA A 168 -24.65 6.01 7.87
CA ALA A 168 -23.44 5.34 7.46
C ALA A 168 -22.59 6.23 6.53
N SER A 169 -21.27 6.16 6.65
CA SER A 169 -20.31 6.95 5.84
C SER A 169 -20.34 8.49 6.05
N THR A 170 -21.16 9.04 6.95
CA THR A 170 -21.25 10.49 7.20
C THR A 170 -20.24 11.02 8.24
N GLY A 171 -19.68 10.13 9.08
CA GLY A 171 -18.71 10.50 10.12
C GLY A 171 -17.26 10.54 9.60
N CYS A 172 -16.56 9.40 9.66
CA CYS A 172 -15.17 9.29 9.19
C CYS A 172 -15.03 8.95 7.69
N GLY A 173 -16.14 8.59 7.02
CA GLY A 173 -16.14 8.15 5.61
C GLY A 173 -15.54 6.76 5.36
N GLY A 174 -15.06 6.07 6.38
CA GLY A 174 -14.28 4.84 6.22
C GLY A 174 -15.03 3.65 5.60
N CYS A 175 -16.34 3.57 5.81
CA CYS A 175 -17.18 2.50 5.30
C CYS A 175 -17.81 2.80 3.93
N ALA A 176 -17.53 3.97 3.32
CA ALA A 176 -18.18 4.44 2.10
C ALA A 176 -18.20 3.40 0.95
N ALA A 177 -17.04 2.79 0.68
CA ALA A 177 -16.90 1.81 -0.39
C ALA A 177 -17.64 0.51 -0.09
N LEU A 178 -17.52 0.00 1.14
CA LEU A 178 -18.22 -1.22 1.55
C LEU A 178 -19.75 -1.02 1.56
N LEU A 179 -20.22 0.14 2.01
CA LEU A 179 -21.62 0.53 1.95
C LEU A 179 -22.12 0.53 0.51
N LYS A 180 -21.38 1.16 -0.43
CA LYS A 180 -21.75 1.16 -1.85
C LYS A 180 -21.85 -0.26 -2.40
N ASN A 181 -20.85 -1.11 -2.17
CA ASN A 181 -20.88 -2.50 -2.64
C ASN A 181 -22.10 -3.27 -2.10
N ILE A 182 -22.42 -3.13 -0.81
CA ILE A 182 -23.62 -3.78 -0.23
C ILE A 182 -24.90 -3.29 -0.92
N VAL A 183 -25.02 -1.99 -1.17
CA VAL A 183 -26.20 -1.42 -1.83
C VAL A 183 -26.30 -1.90 -3.28
N ASP A 184 -25.21 -1.87 -4.04
CA ASP A 184 -25.17 -2.31 -5.44
C ASP A 184 -25.49 -3.82 -5.56
N ASP A 185 -24.94 -4.65 -4.67
CA ASP A 185 -25.24 -6.09 -4.59
C ASP A 185 -26.74 -6.31 -4.30
N GLN A 186 -27.29 -5.59 -3.32
CA GLN A 186 -28.71 -5.72 -2.95
C GLN A 186 -29.67 -5.20 -4.02
N LEU A 187 -29.31 -4.16 -4.78
CA LEU A 187 -30.07 -3.71 -5.94
C LEU A 187 -30.08 -4.79 -7.03
N SER A 188 -28.91 -5.37 -7.32
CA SER A 188 -28.76 -6.44 -8.30
C SER A 188 -29.56 -7.69 -7.91
N GLU A 189 -29.52 -8.11 -6.65
CA GLU A 189 -30.33 -9.23 -6.11
C GLU A 189 -31.84 -8.99 -6.26
N ARG A 190 -32.29 -7.73 -6.25
CA ARG A 190 -33.69 -7.33 -6.45
C ARG A 190 -34.06 -7.19 -7.93
N GLY A 191 -33.14 -7.48 -8.85
CA GLY A 191 -33.34 -7.32 -10.29
C GLY A 191 -33.44 -5.86 -10.74
N LEU A 192 -32.95 -4.92 -9.91
CA LEU A 192 -32.88 -3.51 -10.26
C LEU A 192 -31.54 -3.22 -10.94
N GLU A 193 -31.58 -2.42 -12.00
CA GLU A 193 -30.38 -1.99 -12.71
C GLU A 193 -29.57 -1.04 -11.80
N VAL A 194 -28.30 -1.36 -11.60
CA VAL A 194 -27.38 -0.51 -10.85
C VAL A 194 -26.89 0.59 -11.78
N ASP A 195 -27.25 1.83 -11.50
CA ASP A 195 -26.71 2.98 -12.22
C ASP A 195 -25.20 3.10 -11.93
N THR A 196 -24.39 2.92 -12.98
CA THR A 196 -22.93 3.01 -12.92
C THR A 196 -22.41 4.38 -13.38
N ALA A 197 -23.32 5.30 -13.70
CA ALA A 197 -22.99 6.67 -14.05
C ALA A 197 -22.17 7.34 -12.94
N ILE A 198 -21.18 8.15 -13.34
CA ILE A 198 -20.37 8.88 -12.38
C ILE A 198 -21.17 9.98 -11.67
N CYS A 199 -22.10 10.62 -12.36
CA CYS A 199 -23.04 11.63 -11.84
C CYS A 199 -24.08 12.00 -12.91
N GLU A 200 -25.03 12.87 -12.56
CA GLU A 200 -26.08 13.40 -13.47
C GLU A 200 -25.55 14.03 -14.79
N HIS A 201 -24.29 14.47 -14.81
CA HIS A 201 -23.68 15.11 -15.98
C HIS A 201 -23.16 14.10 -17.02
N PHE A 202 -22.86 12.87 -16.61
CA PHE A 202 -22.23 11.84 -17.45
C PHE A 202 -22.76 10.45 -17.06
N SER A 203 -23.49 9.80 -17.97
CA SER A 203 -24.02 8.44 -17.81
C SER A 203 -22.98 7.33 -18.03
N TYR A 204 -21.72 7.62 -17.71
CA TYR A 204 -20.57 6.76 -17.93
C TYR A 204 -19.80 6.52 -16.64
N THR A 205 -19.20 5.35 -16.52
CA THR A 205 -18.20 5.05 -15.51
C THR A 205 -16.92 5.87 -15.72
N ARG A 206 -16.05 5.93 -14.70
CA ARG A 206 -14.71 6.54 -14.87
C ARG A 206 -13.92 5.86 -16.00
N GLN A 207 -13.98 4.54 -16.10
CA GLN A 207 -13.23 3.76 -17.09
C GLN A 207 -13.72 4.08 -18.51
N GLU A 208 -15.03 4.15 -18.74
CA GLU A 208 -15.59 4.55 -20.03
C GLU A 208 -15.21 5.99 -20.39
N LEU A 209 -15.28 6.93 -19.44
CA LEU A 209 -14.81 8.31 -19.67
C LEU A 209 -13.33 8.34 -20.04
N PHE A 210 -12.49 7.52 -19.40
CA PHE A 210 -11.08 7.40 -19.77
C PHE A 210 -10.93 6.96 -21.23
N HIS A 211 -11.67 5.95 -21.67
CA HIS A 211 -11.64 5.47 -23.04
C HIS A 211 -12.15 6.52 -24.04
N LEU A 212 -13.27 7.20 -23.73
CA LEU A 212 -13.83 8.25 -24.57
C LEU A 212 -12.85 9.43 -24.76
N ILE A 213 -12.22 9.89 -23.68
CA ILE A 213 -11.23 10.98 -23.74
C ILE A 213 -10.04 10.56 -24.60
N LYS A 214 -9.53 9.34 -24.40
CA LYS A 214 -8.37 8.83 -25.12
C LYS A 214 -8.66 8.64 -26.62
N VAL A 215 -9.73 7.93 -26.96
CA VAL A 215 -10.11 7.64 -28.36
C VAL A 215 -10.52 8.91 -29.09
N GLY A 216 -11.23 9.81 -28.42
CA GLY A 216 -11.65 11.09 -28.97
C GLY A 216 -10.54 12.15 -29.02
N ASN A 217 -9.35 11.85 -28.49
CA ASN A 217 -8.24 12.80 -28.31
C ASN A 217 -8.68 14.13 -27.65
N ILE A 218 -9.51 14.02 -26.61
CA ILE A 218 -10.16 15.18 -25.97
C ILE A 218 -9.21 15.79 -24.95
N GLU A 219 -8.96 17.10 -25.05
CA GLU A 219 -8.00 17.79 -24.20
C GLU A 219 -8.61 18.83 -23.23
N SER A 220 -9.93 18.96 -23.20
CA SER A 220 -10.64 19.91 -22.33
C SER A 220 -11.93 19.31 -21.76
N PHE A 221 -12.37 19.83 -20.61
CA PHE A 221 -13.64 19.43 -20.01
C PHE A 221 -14.84 19.88 -20.85
N ASP A 222 -14.78 21.07 -21.45
CA ASP A 222 -15.87 21.61 -22.26
C ASP A 222 -16.12 20.74 -23.49
N GLU A 223 -15.04 20.28 -24.17
CA GLU A 223 -15.18 19.37 -25.32
C GLU A 223 -15.78 18.01 -24.91
N LEU A 224 -15.37 17.47 -23.75
CA LEU A 224 -15.94 16.23 -23.23
C LEU A 224 -17.43 16.39 -22.89
N LEU A 225 -17.78 17.51 -22.24
CA LEU A 225 -19.13 17.82 -21.81
C LEU A 225 -20.06 18.00 -23.02
N ASP A 226 -19.61 18.70 -24.05
CA ASP A 226 -20.38 18.93 -25.28
C ASP A 226 -20.65 17.64 -26.06
N LYS A 227 -19.71 16.70 -26.05
CA LYS A 227 -19.82 15.43 -26.81
C LYS A 227 -20.56 14.33 -26.05
N TYR A 228 -20.33 14.21 -24.74
CA TYR A 228 -20.69 13.02 -23.97
C TYR A 228 -21.41 13.34 -22.65
N GLY A 229 -21.71 14.61 -22.36
CA GLY A 229 -22.34 15.01 -21.12
C GLY A 229 -23.39 16.10 -21.28
N SER A 230 -23.76 16.72 -20.16
CA SER A 230 -24.70 17.83 -20.12
C SER A 230 -24.46 18.72 -18.89
N GLY A 231 -25.02 19.93 -18.87
CA GLY A 231 -24.97 20.83 -17.72
C GLY A 231 -23.67 21.64 -17.63
N ARG A 232 -23.12 21.80 -16.41
CA ARG A 232 -21.88 22.57 -16.15
C ARG A 232 -20.80 21.80 -15.38
N GLY A 233 -21.07 20.53 -15.07
CA GLY A 233 -20.26 19.68 -14.20
C GLY A 233 -20.35 20.02 -12.71
N CYS A 234 -20.13 19.01 -11.87
CA CYS A 234 -20.12 19.10 -10.41
C CYS A 234 -18.74 18.78 -9.80
N ASP A 235 -18.69 18.78 -8.47
CA ASP A 235 -17.54 18.40 -7.64
C ASP A 235 -17.14 16.91 -7.74
N ILE A 236 -17.90 16.09 -8.48
CA ILE A 236 -17.56 14.70 -8.78
C ILE A 236 -16.88 14.58 -10.15
N CYS A 237 -17.55 15.01 -11.22
CA CYS A 237 -17.04 14.79 -12.58
C CYS A 237 -15.87 15.70 -12.92
N LYS A 238 -15.84 16.95 -12.46
CA LYS A 238 -14.73 17.88 -12.73
C LYS A 238 -13.37 17.35 -12.27
N PRO A 239 -13.17 16.99 -10.98
CA PRO A 239 -11.89 16.43 -10.55
C PRO A 239 -11.59 15.06 -11.17
N THR A 240 -12.62 14.28 -11.50
CA THR A 240 -12.41 12.99 -12.18
C THR A 240 -11.86 13.18 -13.59
N VAL A 241 -12.46 14.07 -14.38
CA VAL A 241 -12.01 14.40 -15.73
C VAL A 241 -10.65 15.10 -15.66
N GLY A 242 -10.43 16.02 -14.72
CA GLY A 242 -9.12 16.63 -14.49
C GLY A 242 -8.02 15.61 -14.21
N SER A 243 -8.31 14.59 -13.39
CA SER A 243 -7.41 13.45 -13.14
C SER A 243 -7.14 12.63 -14.40
N ILE A 244 -8.16 12.33 -15.21
CA ILE A 244 -8.01 11.57 -16.46
C ILE A 244 -7.15 12.36 -17.47
N LEU A 245 -7.47 13.64 -17.70
CA LEU A 245 -6.72 14.51 -18.61
C LEU A 245 -5.25 14.62 -18.20
N ALA A 246 -4.97 14.77 -16.90
CA ALA A 246 -3.60 14.80 -16.41
C ALA A 246 -2.87 13.44 -16.59
N SER A 247 -3.60 12.33 -16.51
CA SER A 247 -3.03 10.98 -16.67
C SER A 247 -2.82 10.58 -18.13
N LEU A 248 -3.51 11.23 -19.07
CA LEU A 248 -3.36 10.99 -20.51
C LEU A 248 -2.37 11.98 -21.14
N TRP A 249 -2.50 13.27 -20.81
CA TRP A 249 -1.84 14.36 -21.52
C TRP A 249 -0.77 15.09 -20.71
N ASN A 250 -0.74 14.88 -19.38
CA ASN A 250 0.22 15.48 -18.44
C ASN A 250 0.40 17.01 -18.58
N ASP A 251 -0.69 17.68 -18.95
CA ASP A 251 -0.67 19.13 -19.11
C ASP A 251 -0.71 19.83 -17.74
N TYR A 252 -0.22 21.06 -17.69
CA TYR A 252 -0.06 21.80 -16.45
C TYR A 252 -1.42 22.12 -15.80
N VAL A 253 -1.64 21.63 -14.57
CA VAL A 253 -2.94 21.63 -13.89
C VAL A 253 -3.53 23.00 -13.62
N LEU A 254 -2.72 24.07 -13.57
CA LEU A 254 -3.20 25.46 -13.42
C LEU A 254 -3.29 26.23 -14.75
N LYS A 255 -3.26 25.55 -15.91
CA LYS A 255 -3.73 26.19 -17.15
C LYS A 255 -5.22 26.51 -17.02
N GLU A 256 -5.66 27.56 -17.72
CA GLU A 256 -7.03 28.06 -17.68
C GLU A 256 -8.08 26.98 -17.93
N LYS A 257 -7.87 26.11 -18.93
CA LYS A 257 -8.77 24.99 -19.25
C LYS A 257 -8.86 23.89 -18.17
N HIS A 258 -7.87 23.80 -17.27
CA HIS A 258 -7.76 22.74 -16.27
C HIS A 258 -8.07 23.20 -14.85
N VAL A 259 -7.94 24.50 -14.57
CA VAL A 259 -7.96 25.00 -13.20
C VAL A 259 -9.32 24.86 -12.53
N GLY A 260 -10.41 24.99 -13.28
CA GLY A 260 -11.77 24.77 -12.79
C GLY A 260 -12.09 23.30 -12.51
N LEU A 261 -11.17 22.38 -12.86
CA LEU A 261 -11.31 20.94 -12.64
C LEU A 261 -10.64 20.48 -11.35
N GLN A 262 -9.73 21.29 -10.79
CA GLN A 262 -8.90 20.86 -9.67
C GLN A 262 -9.67 20.90 -8.36
N ASP A 263 -9.35 19.98 -7.45
CA ASP A 263 -9.80 20.08 -6.06
C ASP A 263 -9.08 21.22 -5.32
N THR A 264 -9.49 21.49 -4.08
CA THR A 264 -8.91 22.57 -3.27
C THR A 264 -7.39 22.48 -3.17
N ASN A 265 -6.82 21.28 -3.03
CA ASN A 265 -5.39 21.11 -2.78
C ASN A 265 -4.58 21.26 -4.07
N ASP A 266 -5.08 20.72 -5.18
CA ASP A 266 -4.46 20.88 -6.50
C ASP A 266 -4.60 22.32 -7.03
N THR A 267 -5.68 23.04 -6.69
CA THR A 267 -5.88 24.46 -7.07
C THR A 267 -4.80 25.37 -6.50
N PHE A 268 -4.31 25.08 -5.29
CA PHE A 268 -3.27 25.86 -4.61
C PHE A 268 -1.91 25.14 -4.59
N LEU A 269 -1.79 23.98 -5.23
CA LEU A 269 -0.57 23.17 -5.23
C LEU A 269 -0.01 22.94 -3.82
N ALA A 270 -0.88 22.81 -2.83
CA ALA A 270 -0.54 22.70 -1.41
C ALA A 270 -1.71 22.11 -0.61
N ASN A 271 -1.44 21.38 0.47
CA ASN A 271 -2.54 20.88 1.31
C ASN A 271 -3.05 22.00 2.21
N MET A 272 -4.35 22.27 2.17
CA MET A 272 -5.00 23.17 3.11
C MET A 272 -5.03 22.57 4.52
N GLN A 273 -4.78 23.40 5.53
CA GLN A 273 -4.75 23.08 6.94
C GLN A 273 -6.01 23.61 7.66
N LYS A 274 -6.23 23.16 8.90
CA LYS A 274 -7.46 23.43 9.67
C LYS A 274 -7.81 24.92 9.86
N ASN A 275 -6.85 25.83 9.77
CA ASN A 275 -7.03 27.27 9.91
C ASN A 275 -6.90 28.03 8.57
N GLY A 276 -7.02 27.34 7.43
CA GLY A 276 -6.89 27.96 6.10
C GLY A 276 -5.46 28.21 5.63
N THR A 277 -4.45 27.84 6.42
CA THR A 277 -3.04 27.87 6.00
C THR A 277 -2.70 26.64 5.18
N TYR A 278 -1.47 26.56 4.67
CA TYR A 278 -1.04 25.54 3.73
C TYR A 278 0.24 24.85 4.21
N SER A 279 0.43 23.60 3.75
CA SER A 279 1.71 22.90 3.92
C SER A 279 2.58 22.96 2.67
N VAL A 280 3.88 23.09 2.89
CA VAL A 280 4.94 23.06 1.87
C VAL A 280 5.78 21.82 2.11
N VAL A 281 5.81 20.93 1.12
CA VAL A 281 6.52 19.65 1.19
C VAL A 281 7.40 19.50 -0.04
N PRO A 282 8.68 19.92 0.06
CA PRO A 282 9.65 19.73 -1.01
C PRO A 282 9.94 18.25 -1.25
N ARG A 283 10.31 17.90 -2.48
CA ARG A 283 10.73 16.55 -2.83
C ARG A 283 12.12 16.28 -2.26
N ILE A 284 12.24 15.18 -1.51
CA ILE A 284 13.50 14.60 -1.06
C ILE A 284 13.47 13.16 -1.55
N ALA A 285 14.04 12.92 -2.73
CA ALA A 285 13.90 11.65 -3.41
C ALA A 285 14.66 10.54 -2.66
N GLY A 286 14.01 9.39 -2.45
CA GLY A 286 14.60 8.28 -1.69
C GLY A 286 14.96 8.60 -0.23
N GLY A 287 14.58 9.78 0.28
CA GLY A 287 15.00 10.27 1.59
C GLY A 287 16.43 10.83 1.64
N GLU A 288 17.10 11.01 0.49
CA GLU A 288 18.48 11.51 0.42
C GLU A 288 18.53 13.04 0.31
N ILE A 289 19.21 13.68 1.27
CA ILE A 289 19.33 15.15 1.34
C ILE A 289 20.74 15.57 1.76
N THR A 290 21.30 16.54 1.04
CA THR A 290 22.60 17.15 1.39
C THR A 290 22.47 18.09 2.60
N PRO A 291 23.53 18.28 3.41
CA PRO A 291 23.52 19.25 4.51
C PRO A 291 23.06 20.67 4.10
N ASP A 292 23.52 21.19 2.95
CA ASP A 292 23.16 22.53 2.48
C ASP A 292 21.65 22.66 2.22
N LYS A 293 21.07 21.69 1.50
CA LYS A 293 19.61 21.62 1.31
C LYS A 293 18.84 21.51 2.62
N LEU A 294 19.37 20.77 3.61
CA LEU A 294 18.75 20.68 4.93
C LEU A 294 18.78 22.03 5.69
N ILE A 295 19.90 22.78 5.56
CA ILE A 295 20.03 24.14 6.10
C ILE A 295 18.99 25.06 5.46
N VAL A 296 18.84 25.03 4.13
CA VAL A 296 17.83 25.84 3.41
C VAL A 296 16.43 25.57 3.93
N LEU A 297 16.04 24.31 4.15
CA LEU A 297 14.73 23.99 4.74
C LEU A 297 14.56 24.64 6.12
N GLY A 298 15.61 24.62 6.94
CA GLY A 298 15.62 25.26 8.25
C GLY A 298 15.55 26.79 8.20
N GLU A 299 16.23 27.41 7.23
CA GLU A 299 16.20 28.86 7.02
C GLU A 299 14.83 29.33 6.55
N VAL A 300 14.23 28.65 5.57
CA VAL A 300 12.87 28.90 5.09
C VAL A 300 11.88 28.71 6.24
N ALA A 301 11.98 27.62 7.00
CA ALA A 301 11.09 27.38 8.15
C ALA A 301 11.16 28.50 9.19
N LYS A 302 12.37 28.98 9.53
CA LYS A 302 12.56 30.10 10.46
C LYS A 302 12.01 31.41 9.91
N LYS A 303 12.31 31.74 8.65
CA LYS A 303 11.90 33.00 8.00
C LYS A 303 10.39 33.17 7.96
N TYR A 304 9.65 32.10 7.68
CA TYR A 304 8.19 32.12 7.57
C TYR A 304 7.48 31.59 8.82
N ASN A 305 8.21 31.34 9.92
CA ASN A 305 7.69 30.78 11.17
C ASN A 305 6.82 29.52 10.95
N LEU A 306 7.37 28.53 10.25
CA LEU A 306 6.66 27.31 9.85
C LEU A 306 6.92 26.18 10.85
N TYR A 307 5.84 25.48 11.23
CA TYR A 307 5.97 24.23 11.98
C TYR A 307 6.64 23.17 11.09
N THR A 308 7.63 22.47 11.63
CA THR A 308 8.50 21.55 10.88
C THR A 308 8.40 20.13 11.44
N LYS A 309 8.19 19.15 10.56
CA LYS A 309 8.02 17.75 10.94
C LYS A 309 8.67 16.78 9.97
N ILE A 310 9.45 15.83 10.50
CA ILE A 310 9.92 14.67 9.74
C ILE A 310 8.75 13.69 9.58
N THR A 311 8.53 13.23 8.35
CA THR A 311 7.43 12.33 7.99
C THR A 311 7.89 10.91 7.75
N GLY A 312 6.96 9.95 7.81
CA GLY A 312 7.23 8.56 7.43
C GLY A 312 7.57 8.36 5.94
N ALA A 313 7.48 9.41 5.13
CA ALA A 313 7.90 9.43 3.72
C ALA A 313 9.38 9.84 3.55
N GLN A 314 10.15 9.94 4.64
CA GLN A 314 11.52 10.44 4.66
C GLN A 314 11.63 11.88 4.12
N ARG A 315 10.66 12.72 4.48
CA ARG A 315 10.61 14.13 4.07
C ARG A 315 10.45 15.06 5.27
N VAL A 316 10.71 16.34 5.02
CA VAL A 316 10.43 17.43 5.95
C VAL A 316 9.19 18.17 5.45
N ASP A 317 8.12 18.14 6.25
CA ASP A 317 6.92 18.91 6.00
C ASP A 317 6.99 20.23 6.78
N LEU A 318 6.69 21.33 6.08
CA LEU A 318 6.58 22.68 6.64
C LEU A 318 5.10 23.10 6.64
N PHE A 319 4.57 23.54 7.78
CA PHE A 319 3.14 23.86 7.95
C PHE A 319 2.95 25.29 8.43
N GLY A 320 1.82 25.88 8.07
CA GLY A 320 1.41 27.21 8.52
C GLY A 320 1.68 28.33 7.51
N ALA A 321 2.08 27.99 6.28
CA ALA A 321 2.28 28.99 5.24
C ALA A 321 0.93 29.62 4.87
N ARG A 322 0.87 30.95 4.82
CA ARG A 322 -0.29 31.66 4.28
C ARG A 322 -0.29 31.55 2.75
N VAL A 323 -1.45 31.70 2.11
CA VAL A 323 -1.58 31.52 0.64
C VAL A 323 -0.62 32.42 -0.14
N GLN A 324 -0.49 33.68 0.28
CA GLN A 324 0.38 34.69 -0.32
C GLN A 324 1.87 34.45 -0.09
N GLN A 325 2.23 33.63 0.88
CA GLN A 325 3.63 33.27 1.14
C GLN A 325 4.10 32.12 0.25
N LEU A 326 3.17 31.31 -0.29
CA LEU A 326 3.51 30.11 -1.06
C LEU A 326 4.46 30.41 -2.24
N PRO A 327 4.22 31.43 -3.10
CA PRO A 327 5.14 31.73 -4.20
C PRO A 327 6.55 32.06 -3.74
N SER A 328 6.69 32.88 -2.69
CA SER A 328 7.99 33.30 -2.17
C SER A 328 8.76 32.13 -1.53
N ILE A 329 8.06 31.30 -0.75
CA ILE A 329 8.62 30.09 -0.16
C ILE A 329 9.11 29.14 -1.27
N TRP A 330 8.28 28.86 -2.27
CA TRP A 330 8.65 27.97 -3.37
C TRP A 330 9.74 28.54 -4.26
N LYS A 331 9.83 29.86 -4.42
CA LYS A 331 10.93 30.50 -5.13
C LYS A 331 12.27 30.20 -4.46
N GLU A 332 12.37 30.41 -3.15
CA GLU A 332 13.59 30.10 -2.37
C GLU A 332 13.96 28.61 -2.45
N LEU A 333 12.97 27.72 -2.35
CA LEU A 333 13.19 26.27 -2.43
C LEU A 333 13.62 25.83 -3.83
N VAL A 334 13.00 26.35 -4.89
CA VAL A 334 13.37 26.03 -6.28
C VAL A 334 14.76 26.56 -6.61
N ASP A 335 15.12 27.76 -6.13
CA ASP A 335 16.45 28.33 -6.32
C ASP A 335 17.53 27.49 -5.62
N ALA A 336 17.18 26.83 -4.50
CA ALA A 336 18.03 25.83 -3.83
C ALA A 336 17.99 24.43 -4.48
N GLY A 337 17.30 24.26 -5.61
CA GLY A 337 17.23 23.01 -6.36
C GLY A 337 16.25 21.98 -5.79
N PHE A 338 15.21 22.40 -5.07
CA PHE A 338 14.08 21.54 -4.74
C PHE A 338 13.02 21.52 -5.84
N GLU A 339 12.28 20.42 -5.88
CA GLU A 339 11.05 20.29 -6.66
C GLU A 339 9.85 20.09 -5.74
N THR A 340 8.64 20.21 -6.28
CA THR A 340 7.44 19.86 -5.52
C THR A 340 7.35 18.36 -5.22
N GLY A 341 7.09 18.04 -3.96
CA GLY A 341 6.85 16.67 -3.50
C GLY A 341 5.47 16.13 -3.88
N HIS A 342 4.60 16.94 -4.51
CA HIS A 342 3.21 16.61 -4.86
C HIS A 342 2.41 16.04 -3.68
N ALA A 343 2.73 16.50 -2.46
CA ALA A 343 2.07 16.04 -1.24
C ALA A 343 0.59 16.43 -1.17
N TYR A 344 0.10 17.29 -2.07
CA TYR A 344 -1.30 17.70 -2.20
C TYR A 344 -2.10 16.82 -3.16
N GLY A 345 -1.49 16.42 -4.28
CA GLY A 345 -2.18 15.76 -5.37
C GLY A 345 -2.51 14.28 -5.16
N LYS A 346 -3.45 13.76 -5.95
CA LYS A 346 -3.60 12.31 -6.20
C LYS A 346 -2.54 11.89 -7.22
N ALA A 347 -1.32 11.72 -6.72
CA ALA A 347 -0.13 11.44 -7.52
C ALA A 347 0.82 10.49 -6.77
N LEU A 348 1.95 10.12 -7.38
CA LEU A 348 3.05 9.50 -6.64
C LEU A 348 3.55 10.46 -5.55
N ARG A 349 3.33 10.06 -4.29
CA ARG A 349 3.68 10.85 -3.12
C ARG A 349 5.13 10.66 -2.71
N THR A 350 5.65 9.43 -2.67
CA THR A 350 6.97 9.13 -2.10
C THR A 350 7.45 7.75 -2.55
N VAL A 351 8.78 7.60 -2.68
CA VAL A 351 9.47 6.33 -2.72
C VAL A 351 10.40 6.26 -1.52
N LYS A 352 10.00 5.53 -0.48
CA LYS A 352 10.82 5.38 0.73
C LYS A 352 11.98 4.42 0.44
N SER A 353 13.19 4.70 0.90
CA SER A 353 14.33 3.77 0.75
C SER A 353 14.89 3.35 2.11
N CYS A 354 15.60 2.23 2.17
CA CYS A 354 16.61 2.06 3.22
C CYS A 354 17.99 2.42 2.67
N VAL A 355 18.99 2.51 3.55
CA VAL A 355 20.36 2.90 3.17
C VAL A 355 21.10 1.86 2.29
N GLY A 356 20.44 0.75 1.94
CA GLY A 356 20.93 -0.23 0.96
C GLY A 356 22.31 -0.82 1.26
N SER A 357 22.94 -1.39 0.23
CA SER A 357 24.34 -1.84 0.25
C SER A 357 25.34 -0.70 0.40
N THR A 358 24.90 0.56 0.20
CA THR A 358 25.72 1.77 0.37
C THR A 358 26.25 1.91 1.80
N TRP A 359 25.44 1.58 2.82
CA TRP A 359 25.81 1.72 4.23
C TRP A 359 25.48 0.52 5.11
N CYS A 360 24.43 -0.25 4.79
CA CYS A 360 24.00 -1.35 5.64
C CYS A 360 24.83 -2.60 5.37
N ARG A 361 25.42 -3.19 6.41
CA ARG A 361 26.13 -4.48 6.31
C ARG A 361 25.28 -5.67 5.80
N TYR A 362 23.95 -5.50 5.77
CA TYR A 362 22.99 -6.49 5.27
C TYR A 362 22.35 -6.07 3.95
N GLY A 363 22.75 -4.93 3.39
CA GLY A 363 22.25 -4.48 2.10
C GLY A 363 22.78 -5.38 1.00
N VAL A 364 21.86 -6.01 0.26
CA VAL A 364 22.16 -6.88 -0.87
C VAL A 364 22.36 -6.04 -2.13
N GLN A 365 21.49 -5.06 -2.36
CA GLN A 365 21.57 -4.13 -3.49
C GLN A 365 21.42 -2.67 -3.07
N ASP A 366 21.74 -1.77 -4.00
CA ASP A 366 21.63 -0.33 -3.81
C ASP A 366 20.17 0.14 -3.93
N SER A 367 19.44 0.03 -2.83
CA SER A 367 18.06 0.49 -2.76
C SER A 367 17.91 2.01 -2.86
N VAL A 368 18.96 2.78 -2.56
CA VAL A 368 18.89 4.24 -2.62
C VAL A 368 18.89 4.67 -4.08
N ALA A 369 19.83 4.15 -4.89
CA ALA A 369 19.88 4.42 -6.33
C ALA A 369 18.57 4.01 -7.04
N MET A 370 18.06 2.81 -6.74
CA MET A 370 16.79 2.33 -7.31
C MET A 370 15.60 3.19 -6.83
N ALA A 371 15.53 3.61 -5.57
CA ALA A 371 14.48 4.50 -5.10
C ALA A 371 14.53 5.88 -5.75
N LEU A 372 15.72 6.45 -5.95
CA LEU A 372 15.93 7.70 -6.68
C LEU A 372 15.46 7.59 -8.13
N TYR A 373 15.80 6.48 -8.80
CA TYR A 373 15.37 6.22 -10.17
C TYR A 373 13.83 6.13 -10.26
N VAL A 374 13.21 5.27 -9.44
CA VAL A 374 11.75 5.09 -9.40
C VAL A 374 11.05 6.40 -9.06
N GLU A 375 11.54 7.17 -8.08
CA GLU A 375 10.91 8.43 -7.71
C GLU A 375 11.01 9.48 -8.81
N ASN A 376 12.15 9.57 -9.50
CA ASN A 376 12.33 10.52 -10.60
C ASN A 376 11.64 10.10 -11.89
N ARG A 377 11.44 8.80 -12.12
CA ARG A 377 10.64 8.32 -13.25
C ARG A 377 9.18 8.69 -13.06
N TYR A 378 8.61 8.35 -11.92
CA TYR A 378 7.15 8.44 -11.70
C TYR A 378 6.70 9.74 -11.02
N LYS A 379 7.60 10.72 -10.82
CA LYS A 379 7.20 12.03 -10.28
C LYS A 379 6.20 12.72 -11.22
N GLY A 380 5.18 13.32 -10.64
CA GLY A 380 4.12 14.00 -11.39
C GLY A 380 3.03 13.07 -11.95
N LEU A 381 3.21 11.75 -11.94
CA LEU A 381 2.17 10.81 -12.35
C LEU A 381 0.89 11.03 -11.53
N ARG A 382 -0.17 11.52 -12.19
CA ARG A 382 -1.51 11.60 -11.63
C ARG A 382 -2.21 10.25 -11.76
N SER A 383 -3.06 9.94 -10.79
CA SER A 383 -3.70 8.63 -10.68
C SER A 383 -5.05 8.73 -9.97
N PRO A 384 -5.95 7.73 -10.12
CA PRO A 384 -7.27 7.74 -9.48
C PRO A 384 -7.21 8.04 -7.97
N HIS A 385 -6.15 7.57 -7.30
CA HIS A 385 -5.83 7.96 -5.93
C HIS A 385 -4.31 8.14 -5.74
N LYS A 386 -3.89 8.71 -4.61
CA LYS A 386 -2.46 8.84 -4.23
C LYS A 386 -1.75 7.48 -4.22
N LEU A 387 -0.52 7.46 -4.72
CA LEU A 387 0.37 6.29 -4.76
C LEU A 387 1.56 6.50 -3.83
N LYS A 388 2.04 5.41 -3.23
CA LYS A 388 3.27 5.34 -2.47
C LYS A 388 4.07 4.12 -2.92
N SER A 389 5.39 4.24 -2.86
CA SER A 389 6.30 3.13 -3.09
C SER A 389 7.40 3.09 -2.05
N ALA A 390 8.15 1.99 -2.02
CA ALA A 390 9.40 1.90 -1.30
C ALA A 390 10.33 0.85 -1.91
N VAL A 391 11.63 1.04 -1.69
CA VAL A 391 12.69 0.13 -2.11
C VAL A 391 13.50 -0.30 -0.88
N SER A 392 13.53 -1.60 -0.60
CA SER A 392 14.35 -2.19 0.45
C SER A 392 15.54 -2.93 -0.15
N GLY A 393 16.73 -2.64 0.33
CA GLY A 393 17.97 -3.29 -0.14
C GLY A 393 18.16 -4.72 0.35
N CYS A 394 17.23 -5.28 1.14
CA CYS A 394 17.19 -6.70 1.51
C CYS A 394 15.83 -7.06 2.13
N THR A 395 15.61 -8.34 2.42
CA THR A 395 14.39 -8.91 3.00
C THR A 395 14.06 -8.45 4.42
N ARG A 396 14.96 -7.72 5.10
CA ARG A 396 14.68 -7.06 6.38
C ARG A 396 13.75 -5.86 6.26
N GLU A 397 13.53 -5.39 5.03
CA GLU A 397 12.36 -4.57 4.70
C GLU A 397 12.27 -3.22 5.43
N CYS A 398 13.39 -2.61 5.83
CA CYS A 398 13.37 -1.36 6.61
C CYS A 398 12.63 -0.18 5.91
N ALA A 399 12.38 -0.27 4.60
CA ALA A 399 11.60 0.72 3.85
C ALA A 399 10.08 0.47 3.85
N GLU A 400 9.58 -0.59 4.48
CA GLU A 400 8.14 -0.92 4.53
C GLU A 400 7.50 -1.06 3.13
N ALA A 401 8.25 -1.59 2.15
CA ALA A 401 7.84 -1.88 0.77
C ALA A 401 6.55 -2.70 0.65
N GLN A 402 6.33 -3.69 1.50
CA GLN A 402 5.11 -4.51 1.45
C GLN A 402 3.88 -3.74 1.94
N SER A 403 4.00 -2.53 2.47
CA SER A 403 2.85 -1.69 2.87
C SER A 403 2.47 -0.64 1.81
N LYS A 404 3.11 -0.66 0.64
CA LYS A 404 2.99 0.37 -0.39
C LYS A 404 2.19 -0.10 -1.60
N ASP A 405 1.69 0.85 -2.39
CA ASP A 405 0.89 0.55 -3.59
C ASP A 405 1.72 -0.27 -4.60
N PHE A 406 3.03 -0.08 -4.64
CA PHE A 406 4.02 -1.02 -5.17
C PHE A 406 5.33 -0.95 -4.38
N GLY A 407 5.95 -2.09 -4.09
CA GLY A 407 7.15 -2.21 -3.27
C GLY A 407 8.22 -3.05 -3.95
N ILE A 408 9.48 -2.69 -3.74
CA ILE A 408 10.63 -3.35 -4.35
C ILE A 408 11.54 -3.85 -3.23
N ILE A 409 11.92 -5.13 -3.27
CA ILE A 409 12.81 -5.74 -2.27
C ILE A 409 13.94 -6.48 -2.98
N ALA A 410 15.18 -6.13 -2.66
CA ALA A 410 16.34 -6.78 -3.24
C ALA A 410 16.47 -8.24 -2.80
N THR A 411 16.84 -9.09 -3.75
CA THR A 411 17.32 -10.46 -3.56
C THR A 411 18.75 -10.58 -4.10
N GLU A 412 19.38 -11.74 -3.89
CA GLU A 412 20.70 -12.02 -4.45
C GLU A 412 20.68 -12.10 -5.99
N ASN A 413 19.51 -12.37 -6.59
CA ASN A 413 19.35 -12.58 -8.02
C ASN A 413 18.69 -11.40 -8.76
N GLY A 414 18.24 -10.36 -8.05
CA GLY A 414 17.52 -9.25 -8.66
C GLY A 414 16.54 -8.59 -7.68
N TRP A 415 15.36 -8.24 -8.17
CA TRP A 415 14.33 -7.57 -7.38
C TRP A 415 13.04 -8.36 -7.31
N ASN A 416 12.50 -8.48 -6.10
CA ASN A 416 11.12 -8.88 -5.90
C ASN A 416 10.21 -7.64 -5.97
N LEU A 417 9.23 -7.68 -6.85
CA LEU A 417 8.19 -6.67 -6.99
C LEU A 417 6.94 -7.12 -6.23
N PHE A 418 6.43 -6.26 -5.36
CA PHE A 418 5.18 -6.43 -4.63
C PHE A 418 4.18 -5.36 -5.08
N VAL A 419 2.89 -5.68 -5.17
CA VAL A 419 1.86 -4.73 -5.63
C VAL A 419 0.63 -4.71 -4.73
N CYS A 420 -0.14 -3.62 -4.81
CA CYS A 420 -1.46 -3.49 -4.19
C CYS A 420 -1.47 -3.48 -2.65
N GLY A 421 -0.35 -3.11 -2.01
CA GLY A 421 -0.30 -2.84 -0.58
C GLY A 421 -0.93 -1.49 -0.21
N ASN A 422 -1.27 -1.32 1.06
CA ASN A 422 -1.89 -0.11 1.54
C ASN A 422 -1.59 0.14 3.02
N GLY A 423 -1.14 1.36 3.34
CA GLY A 423 -1.20 1.90 4.69
C GLY A 423 -2.40 2.82 4.89
N GLY A 424 -2.98 2.85 6.09
CA GLY A 424 -4.08 3.74 6.44
C GLY A 424 -5.13 3.03 7.29
N MET A 425 -6.40 3.39 7.09
CA MET A 425 -7.52 2.90 7.91
C MET A 425 -7.74 1.38 7.80
N LYS A 426 -7.51 0.79 6.63
CA LYS A 426 -7.47 -0.66 6.42
C LYS A 426 -6.09 -1.02 5.86
N PRO A 427 -5.09 -1.28 6.72
CA PRO A 427 -3.78 -1.68 6.26
C PRO A 427 -3.86 -3.04 5.56
N ARG A 428 -3.11 -3.21 4.48
CA ARG A 428 -3.04 -4.43 3.66
C ARG A 428 -1.60 -4.61 3.19
N HIS A 429 -1.04 -5.80 3.35
CA HIS A 429 0.24 -6.10 2.73
C HIS A 429 0.08 -6.27 1.22
N ALA A 430 1.09 -5.85 0.47
CA ALA A 430 1.20 -6.03 -0.96
C ALA A 430 1.49 -7.51 -1.26
N ASP A 431 0.99 -7.99 -2.39
CA ASP A 431 1.22 -9.36 -2.84
C ASP A 431 2.48 -9.45 -3.68
N LEU A 432 3.20 -10.56 -3.56
CA LEU A 432 4.37 -10.85 -4.38
C LEU A 432 3.93 -11.00 -5.84
N PHE A 433 4.38 -10.08 -6.68
CA PHE A 433 3.98 -9.97 -8.07
C PHE A 433 4.95 -10.72 -9.00
N ALA A 434 6.25 -10.48 -8.84
CA ALA A 434 7.29 -11.18 -9.58
C ALA A 434 8.61 -11.15 -8.81
N THR A 435 9.48 -12.12 -9.06
CA THR A 435 10.72 -12.34 -8.33
C THR A 435 11.93 -12.22 -9.24
N ASP A 436 13.09 -11.93 -8.65
CA ASP A 436 14.41 -11.98 -9.31
C ASP A 436 14.47 -11.20 -10.63
N LEU A 437 13.80 -10.04 -10.66
CA LEU A 437 13.77 -9.17 -11.82
C LEU A 437 15.08 -8.40 -11.96
N ASP A 438 15.58 -8.27 -13.18
CA ASP A 438 16.55 -7.23 -13.53
C ASP A 438 15.89 -5.83 -13.51
N ASP A 439 16.71 -4.79 -13.53
CA ASP A 439 16.26 -3.40 -13.47
C ASP A 439 15.32 -3.02 -14.63
N GLU A 440 15.57 -3.50 -15.85
CA GLU A 440 14.77 -3.14 -17.02
C GLU A 440 13.38 -3.78 -16.96
N THR A 441 13.34 -5.08 -16.66
CA THR A 441 12.10 -5.86 -16.52
C THR A 441 11.27 -5.34 -15.34
N LEU A 442 11.91 -5.02 -14.21
CA LEU A 442 11.25 -4.41 -13.05
C LEU A 442 10.49 -3.13 -13.45
N ILE A 443 11.16 -2.25 -14.18
CA ILE A 443 10.59 -0.96 -14.56
C ILE A 443 9.46 -1.12 -15.57
N ARG A 444 9.61 -2.02 -16.56
CA ARG A 444 8.52 -2.35 -17.50
C ARG A 444 7.28 -2.85 -16.78
N TYR A 445 7.43 -3.74 -15.80
CA TYR A 445 6.26 -4.24 -15.05
C TYR A 445 5.61 -3.15 -14.20
N ILE A 446 6.38 -2.25 -13.59
CA ILE A 446 5.82 -1.12 -12.85
C ILE A 446 5.09 -0.15 -13.79
N ASP A 447 5.68 0.19 -14.95
CA ASP A 447 5.04 1.07 -15.96
C ASP A 447 3.66 0.52 -16.35
N ARG A 448 3.62 -0.77 -16.73
CA ARG A 448 2.41 -1.49 -17.13
C ARG A 448 1.38 -1.54 -15.99
N PHE A 449 1.80 -1.92 -14.79
CA PHE A 449 0.94 -1.97 -13.61
C PHE A 449 0.30 -0.61 -13.32
N LEU A 450 1.11 0.46 -13.27
CA LEU A 450 0.63 1.80 -12.97
C LEU A 450 -0.34 2.30 -14.04
N MET A 451 -0.02 2.12 -15.32
CA MET A 451 -0.91 2.54 -16.40
C MET A 451 -2.19 1.72 -16.46
N PHE A 452 -2.13 0.42 -16.21
CA PHE A 452 -3.33 -0.43 -16.18
C PHE A 452 -4.26 -0.05 -15.02
N TYR A 453 -3.71 0.20 -13.83
CA TYR A 453 -4.44 0.77 -12.69
C TYR A 453 -5.06 2.13 -13.04
N VAL A 454 -4.29 3.05 -13.62
CA VAL A 454 -4.78 4.39 -14.00
C VAL A 454 -5.93 4.33 -15.00
N ARG A 455 -5.89 3.37 -15.95
CA ARG A 455 -6.91 3.16 -16.98
C ARG A 455 -8.21 2.59 -16.40
N THR A 456 -8.11 1.59 -15.54
CA THR A 456 -9.26 0.73 -15.17
C THR A 456 -9.84 1.00 -13.79
N ALA A 457 -9.10 1.61 -12.87
CA ALA A 457 -9.61 1.84 -11.52
C ALA A 457 -10.72 2.90 -11.48
N ASP A 458 -11.61 2.78 -10.51
CA ASP A 458 -12.68 3.73 -10.27
C ASP A 458 -12.17 4.99 -9.54
N ARG A 459 -13.03 6.01 -9.45
CA ARG A 459 -12.75 7.30 -8.83
C ARG A 459 -12.32 7.13 -7.37
N LEU A 460 -11.18 7.70 -7.02
CA LEU A 460 -10.61 7.66 -5.67
C LEU A 460 -10.38 6.24 -5.13
N GLN A 461 -10.30 5.22 -6.00
CA GLN A 461 -10.04 3.84 -5.62
C GLN A 461 -8.54 3.60 -5.38
N ARG A 462 -8.18 2.95 -4.28
CA ARG A 462 -6.79 2.52 -4.00
C ARG A 462 -6.43 1.28 -4.82
N THR A 463 -5.16 1.08 -5.13
CA THR A 463 -4.67 -0.11 -5.86
C THR A 463 -5.09 -1.42 -5.17
N SER A 464 -5.06 -1.46 -3.84
CA SER A 464 -5.53 -2.62 -3.06
C SER A 464 -6.99 -2.98 -3.37
N VAL A 465 -7.89 -2.00 -3.27
CA VAL A 465 -9.34 -2.20 -3.48
C VAL A 465 -9.63 -2.45 -4.96
N TRP A 466 -8.87 -1.81 -5.84
CA TRP A 466 -8.96 -2.05 -7.27
C TRP A 466 -8.64 -3.51 -7.60
N MET A 467 -7.51 -4.03 -7.12
CA MET A 467 -7.12 -5.41 -7.36
C MET A 467 -8.08 -6.42 -6.70
N ASP A 468 -8.61 -6.12 -5.50
CA ASP A 468 -9.60 -6.98 -4.84
C ASP A 468 -10.91 -7.07 -5.66
N ASN A 469 -11.24 -6.03 -6.44
CA ASN A 469 -12.42 -5.98 -7.30
C ASN A 469 -12.16 -6.49 -8.73
N LEU A 470 -10.91 -6.75 -9.13
CA LEU A 470 -10.61 -7.34 -10.44
C LEU A 470 -11.01 -8.81 -10.43
N GLU A 471 -11.78 -9.24 -11.42
CA GLU A 471 -12.05 -10.66 -11.65
C GLU A 471 -10.72 -11.39 -11.92
N GLY A 472 -10.45 -12.46 -11.16
CA GLY A 472 -9.17 -13.17 -11.19
C GLY A 472 -8.03 -12.48 -10.40
N GLY A 473 -8.27 -11.31 -9.83
CA GLY A 473 -7.37 -10.63 -8.88
C GLY A 473 -5.93 -10.51 -9.36
N LEU A 474 -4.99 -10.99 -8.53
CA LEU A 474 -3.55 -10.94 -8.81
C LEU A 474 -3.16 -11.78 -10.03
N ASP A 475 -3.80 -12.93 -10.25
CA ASP A 475 -3.45 -13.83 -11.35
C ASP A 475 -3.84 -13.21 -12.70
N TYR A 476 -5.03 -12.60 -12.78
CA TYR A 476 -5.40 -11.82 -13.96
C TYR A 476 -4.45 -10.64 -14.18
N LEU A 477 -4.07 -9.94 -13.12
CA LEU A 477 -3.12 -8.84 -13.21
C LEU A 477 -1.76 -9.31 -13.78
N LYS A 478 -1.27 -10.48 -13.38
CA LYS A 478 -0.05 -11.09 -13.95
C LYS A 478 -0.22 -11.41 -15.43
N GLN A 479 -1.35 -11.99 -15.84
CA GLN A 479 -1.62 -12.26 -17.26
C GLN A 479 -1.56 -10.99 -18.11
N VAL A 480 -2.15 -9.89 -17.65
CA VAL A 480 -2.17 -8.63 -18.40
C VAL A 480 -0.78 -7.95 -18.42
N VAL A 481 -0.11 -7.87 -17.28
CA VAL A 481 1.13 -7.07 -17.13
C VAL A 481 2.38 -7.84 -17.54
N ILE A 482 2.45 -9.14 -17.24
CA ILE A 482 3.62 -9.98 -17.52
C ILE A 482 3.47 -10.67 -18.87
N GLU A 483 2.37 -11.41 -19.04
CA GLU A 483 2.14 -12.26 -20.23
C GLU A 483 1.56 -11.49 -21.42
N ASP A 484 1.18 -10.23 -21.22
CA ASP A 484 0.54 -9.37 -22.23
C ASP A 484 -0.69 -10.03 -22.88
N SER A 485 -1.53 -10.68 -22.07
CA SER A 485 -2.70 -11.44 -22.54
C SER A 485 -3.71 -10.61 -23.36
N LEU A 486 -3.70 -9.29 -23.19
CA LEU A 486 -4.53 -8.33 -23.92
C LEU A 486 -3.81 -7.68 -25.12
N GLY A 487 -2.50 -7.87 -25.29
CA GLY A 487 -1.70 -7.23 -26.34
C GLY A 487 -1.57 -5.71 -26.22
N ILE A 488 -1.63 -5.17 -25.00
CA ILE A 488 -1.61 -3.72 -24.71
C ILE A 488 -0.34 -3.25 -24.01
N ALA A 489 0.61 -4.14 -23.70
CA ALA A 489 1.79 -3.79 -22.93
C ALA A 489 2.62 -2.66 -23.54
N ALA A 490 2.87 -2.69 -24.85
CA ALA A 490 3.61 -1.64 -25.55
C ALA A 490 2.91 -0.27 -25.44
N GLU A 491 1.57 -0.25 -25.53
CA GLU A 491 0.77 0.96 -25.42
C GLU A 491 0.77 1.51 -23.97
N LEU A 492 0.84 0.64 -22.96
CA LEU A 492 1.00 1.05 -21.56
C LEU A 492 2.38 1.69 -21.34
N GLU A 493 3.45 1.06 -21.85
CA GLU A 493 4.82 1.57 -21.74
C GLU A 493 5.01 2.90 -22.49
N GLU A 494 4.42 3.04 -23.68
CA GLU A 494 4.44 4.29 -24.46
C GLU A 494 3.71 5.41 -23.71
N GLN A 495 2.53 5.13 -23.15
CA GLN A 495 1.80 6.10 -22.36
C GLN A 495 2.61 6.58 -21.14
N MET A 496 3.24 5.65 -20.41
CA MET A 496 4.09 6.03 -19.29
C MET A 496 5.28 6.87 -19.78
N SER A 497 5.94 6.46 -20.87
CA SER A 497 7.08 7.19 -21.44
C SER A 497 6.73 8.62 -21.83
N ASN A 498 5.52 8.85 -22.37
CA ASN A 498 5.02 10.19 -22.64
C ASN A 498 4.88 11.03 -21.35
N ILE A 499 4.29 10.47 -20.29
CA ILE A 499 4.15 11.16 -18.99
C ILE A 499 5.53 11.51 -18.41
N VAL A 500 6.47 10.56 -18.43
CA VAL A 500 7.85 10.79 -17.96
C VAL A 500 8.52 11.89 -18.79
N GLY A 501 8.41 11.83 -20.11
CA GLY A 501 9.03 12.76 -21.05
C GLY A 501 8.45 14.18 -21.02
N THR A 502 7.24 14.36 -20.49
CA THR A 502 6.53 15.65 -20.41
C THR A 502 6.50 16.24 -19.00
N TYR A 503 7.16 15.60 -18.04
CA TYR A 503 7.15 16.06 -16.65
C TYR A 503 7.65 17.50 -16.50
N GLN A 504 6.96 18.21 -15.61
CA GLN A 504 7.20 19.61 -15.29
C GLN A 504 6.94 19.84 -13.80
N CYS A 505 7.87 20.48 -13.11
CA CYS A 505 7.65 20.88 -11.72
C CYS A 505 6.57 21.96 -11.66
N GLU A 506 5.41 21.64 -11.09
CA GLU A 506 4.24 22.52 -11.07
C GLU A 506 4.57 23.87 -10.43
N TRP A 507 5.27 23.88 -9.29
CA TRP A 507 5.67 25.11 -8.62
C TRP A 507 6.67 25.95 -9.41
N LYS A 508 7.67 25.31 -10.04
CA LYS A 508 8.62 26.03 -10.91
C LYS A 508 7.87 26.73 -12.05
N ARG A 509 6.94 26.03 -12.70
CA ARG A 509 6.10 26.60 -13.76
C ARG A 509 5.13 27.67 -13.26
N THR A 510 4.69 27.60 -12.00
CA THR A 510 3.89 28.65 -11.35
C THR A 510 4.69 29.93 -11.16
N ILE A 511 5.86 29.85 -10.53
CA ILE A 511 6.66 31.03 -10.14
C ILE A 511 7.29 31.76 -11.33
N GLU A 512 7.51 31.06 -12.46
CA GLU A 512 8.03 31.65 -13.70
C GLU A 512 6.98 32.47 -14.48
N ASN A 513 5.71 32.50 -14.04
CA ASN A 513 4.65 33.22 -14.73
C ASN A 513 3.92 34.20 -13.78
N PRO A 514 4.10 35.52 -13.95
CA PRO A 514 3.48 36.53 -13.09
C PRO A 514 1.95 36.49 -13.06
N GLU A 515 1.29 36.09 -14.15
CA GLU A 515 -0.18 35.98 -14.17
C GLU A 515 -0.68 34.83 -13.28
N ARG A 516 0.09 33.75 -13.16
CA ARG A 516 -0.26 32.63 -12.26
C ARG A 516 -0.10 33.00 -10.80
N LEU A 517 0.83 33.91 -10.48
CA LEU A 517 1.06 34.39 -9.12
C LEU A 517 -0.13 35.16 -8.55
N LYS A 518 -0.94 35.80 -9.40
CA LYS A 518 -2.15 36.54 -8.99
C LYS A 518 -3.18 35.66 -8.28
N ARG A 519 -3.11 34.33 -8.42
CA ARG A 519 -3.96 33.37 -7.71
C ARG A 519 -3.60 33.22 -6.24
N PHE A 520 -2.35 33.51 -5.88
CA PHE A 520 -1.82 33.30 -4.54
C PHE A 520 -1.84 34.62 -3.76
N VAL A 521 -3.03 35.17 -3.58
CA VAL A 521 -3.27 36.37 -2.78
C VAL A 521 -4.38 36.10 -1.77
N GLN A 522 -4.30 36.73 -0.59
CA GLN A 522 -5.33 36.59 0.43
C GLN A 522 -6.59 37.37 0.05
N PHE A 523 -6.41 38.64 -0.34
CA PHE A 523 -7.49 39.52 -0.76
C PHE A 523 -7.16 40.12 -2.13
N VAL A 524 -8.14 40.13 -3.04
CA VAL A 524 -7.97 40.68 -4.41
C VAL A 524 -7.87 42.21 -4.38
N ASN A 525 -8.43 42.85 -3.36
CA ASN A 525 -8.63 44.29 -3.24
C ASN A 525 -7.82 44.95 -2.11
N ALA A 526 -7.00 44.19 -1.37
CA ALA A 526 -6.23 44.72 -0.25
C ALA A 526 -4.90 43.97 -0.08
N ASP A 527 -3.85 44.71 0.25
CA ASP A 527 -2.57 44.15 0.70
C ASP A 527 -2.58 43.98 2.23
N ALA A 528 -3.50 43.13 2.69
CA ALA A 528 -3.72 42.85 4.11
C ALA A 528 -3.56 41.36 4.38
N GLU A 529 -3.10 41.03 5.59
CA GLU A 529 -3.12 39.64 6.08
C GLU A 529 -4.49 39.31 6.69
N ASP A 530 -4.81 38.02 6.73
CA ASP A 530 -5.95 37.52 7.47
C ASP A 530 -5.63 37.47 8.97
N ASP A 531 -6.25 38.37 9.73
CA ASP A 531 -6.13 38.48 11.19
C ASP A 531 -6.80 37.31 11.93
N GLN A 532 -7.69 36.55 11.27
CA GLN A 532 -8.34 35.38 11.84
C GLN A 532 -7.41 34.16 11.89
N VAL A 533 -6.29 34.20 11.18
CA VAL A 533 -5.28 33.15 11.21
C VAL A 533 -4.32 33.41 12.36
N VAL A 534 -4.64 32.82 13.51
CA VAL A 534 -3.88 32.97 14.75
C VAL A 534 -3.09 31.70 15.06
N PHE A 535 -1.83 31.87 15.46
CA PHE A 535 -0.95 30.81 15.93
C PHE A 535 -0.61 30.99 17.41
N VAL A 536 -0.42 29.88 18.11
CA VAL A 536 0.13 29.85 19.47
C VAL A 536 1.35 28.94 19.51
N GLN A 537 2.22 29.14 20.50
CA GLN A 537 3.42 28.32 20.68
C GLN A 537 3.10 27.08 21.50
N GLU A 538 3.48 25.91 20.98
CA GLU A 538 3.35 24.64 21.69
C GLU A 538 4.54 23.74 21.35
N ARG A 539 5.21 23.19 22.38
CA ARG A 539 6.43 22.38 22.22
C ARG A 539 7.53 23.08 21.40
N GLY A 540 7.65 24.41 21.56
CA GLY A 540 8.66 25.23 20.88
C GLY A 540 8.43 25.44 19.40
N GLN A 541 7.21 25.18 18.89
CA GLN A 541 6.84 25.43 17.49
C GLN A 541 5.44 26.06 17.41
N PRO A 542 5.12 26.77 16.31
CA PRO A 542 3.78 27.31 16.12
C PRO A 542 2.77 26.19 15.86
N ARG A 543 1.55 26.35 16.38
CA ARG A 543 0.38 25.59 15.96
C ARG A 543 -0.80 26.52 15.76
N PRO A 544 -1.79 26.16 14.91
CA PRO A 544 -3.00 26.96 14.84
C PRO A 544 -3.71 27.00 16.20
N ALA A 545 -4.15 28.19 16.59
CA ALA A 545 -4.94 28.39 17.79
C ALA A 545 -6.22 27.54 17.75
N THR A 546 -6.64 27.05 18.90
CA THR A 546 -8.00 26.53 19.09
C THR A 546 -9.00 27.68 18.99
N GLU A 547 -10.29 27.37 18.82
CA GLU A 547 -11.32 28.39 18.74
C GLU A 547 -11.37 29.28 19.99
N ALA A 548 -11.23 28.69 21.19
CA ALA A 548 -11.18 29.43 22.45
C ALA A 548 -9.97 30.37 22.53
N GLU A 549 -8.76 29.87 22.23
CA GLU A 549 -7.54 30.70 22.22
C GLU A 549 -7.63 31.82 21.19
N ARG A 550 -8.20 31.54 20.00
CA ARG A 550 -8.40 32.55 18.96
C ARG A 550 -9.32 33.67 19.45
N LEU A 551 -10.46 33.33 20.05
CA LEU A 551 -11.41 34.32 20.57
C LEU A 551 -10.81 35.15 21.71
N GLU A 552 -9.98 34.55 22.56
CA GLU A 552 -9.28 35.28 23.63
C GLU A 552 -8.23 36.24 23.07
N LEU A 553 -7.37 35.78 22.16
CA LEU A 553 -6.31 36.59 21.57
C LEU A 553 -6.84 37.74 20.71
N LEU A 554 -7.93 37.50 19.97
CA LEU A 554 -8.58 38.53 19.15
C LEU A 554 -9.32 39.58 20.01
N LYS A 555 -9.86 39.21 21.18
CA LYS A 555 -10.47 40.17 22.11
C LYS A 555 -9.45 41.10 22.77
N VAL A 556 -8.20 40.67 22.89
CA VAL A 556 -7.11 41.49 23.45
C VAL A 556 -6.56 42.47 22.39
N THR A 557 -6.83 42.22 21.12
CA THR A 557 -6.35 43.04 19.98
C THR A 557 -7.41 43.98 19.40
N ALA A 558 -8.69 43.81 19.77
CA ALA A 558 -9.79 44.75 19.49
C ALA A 558 -9.97 45.75 20.64
#